data_AF-A0A523UDH3-F1
#
_entry.id   AF-A0A523UDH3-F1
#
_cell.length_a   1.000
_cell.length_b   1.000
_cell.length_c   1.000
_cell.angle_alpha   90.00
_cell.angle_beta   90.00
_cell.angle_gamma   90.00
#
_symmetry.space_group_name_H-M   'P 1'
#
loop_
_entity.id
_entity.type
_entity.pdbx_description
1 polymer ?
#
loop_
_entity_poly.entity_id
_entity_poly.type
_entity_poly.pdbx_seq_one_letter_code
_entity_poly.pdbx_strand_id
1 'polypeptide(L)'
;EEALKPSALASQRSDKDYFYFRERKDPGSIPPPSLSALQSLMWDKVGMVRSGEGLEEATSVLASWQKTIEKPSDRPSYELSNLILVGRLMAEAALIREESRGAHFRSDFPEPSPQWQRHIVFRKAD
;
A
#
# COMPACT_ATOMS: atom_id res chain seq x y z
N GLU A 1 -30.82 5.94 -6.54
CA GLU A 1 -30.04 4.91 -5.83
C GLU A 1 -29.29 4.07 -6.83
N GLU A 2 -28.01 4.34 -7.00
CA GLU A 2 -27.13 3.53 -7.84
C GLU A 2 -26.13 2.88 -6.89
N ALA A 3 -26.37 1.60 -6.57
CA ALA A 3 -25.47 0.82 -5.74
C ALA A 3 -24.12 0.72 -6.46
N LEU A 4 -23.07 1.28 -5.85
CA LEU A 4 -21.69 1.10 -6.32
C LEU A 4 -21.42 -0.40 -6.42
N LYS A 5 -21.19 -0.87 -7.65
CA LYS A 5 -20.82 -2.26 -7.93
C LYS A 5 -19.51 -2.57 -7.20
N PRO A 6 -19.38 -3.76 -6.59
CA PRO A 6 -18.12 -4.18 -6.00
C PRO A 6 -17.03 -4.14 -7.07
N SER A 7 -15.98 -3.38 -6.81
CA SER A 7 -14.80 -3.26 -7.66
C SER A 7 -14.22 -4.63 -7.95
N ALA A 8 -13.95 -4.91 -9.22
CA ALA A 8 -13.39 -6.18 -9.72
C ALA A 8 -11.93 -6.45 -9.27
N LEU A 9 -11.46 -5.84 -8.19
CA LEU A 9 -10.09 -5.93 -7.66
C LEU A 9 -9.86 -7.09 -6.67
N ALA A 10 -10.89 -7.92 -6.46
CA ALA A 10 -10.84 -9.13 -5.64
C ALA A 10 -9.95 -10.22 -6.28
N SER A 11 -8.64 -10.06 -6.08
CA SER A 11 -7.63 -11.12 -5.90
C SER A 11 -7.57 -12.28 -6.90
N GLN A 12 -6.39 -12.46 -7.51
CA GLN A 12 -5.85 -13.81 -7.71
C GLN A 12 -5.72 -14.47 -6.33
N ARG A 13 -6.78 -15.16 -5.90
CA ARG A 13 -6.78 -16.08 -4.76
C ARG A 13 -6.09 -17.35 -5.22
N SER A 14 -5.00 -17.72 -4.54
CA SER A 14 -4.63 -19.14 -4.43
C SER A 14 -5.05 -19.61 -3.03
N ASP A 15 -5.17 -20.92 -2.84
CA ASP A 15 -5.69 -21.66 -1.67
C ASP A 15 -5.10 -21.34 -0.27
N LYS A 16 -4.40 -20.21 -0.06
CA LYS A 16 -3.72 -19.87 1.19
C LYS A 16 -3.99 -18.40 1.56
N ASP A 17 -4.32 -18.14 2.82
CA ASP A 17 -4.69 -16.86 3.47
C ASP A 17 -3.65 -15.71 3.40
N TYR A 18 -2.77 -15.70 2.40
CA TYR A 18 -1.64 -14.79 2.30
C TYR A 18 -1.78 -13.85 1.10
N PHE A 19 -1.28 -12.64 1.27
CA PHE A 19 -1.14 -11.64 0.23
C PHE A 19 0.30 -11.57 -0.26
N TYR A 20 0.46 -11.25 -1.54
CA TYR A 20 1.75 -11.01 -2.19
C TYR A 20 1.70 -9.66 -2.86
N PHE A 21 2.85 -9.01 -3.05
CA PHE A 21 2.90 -7.79 -3.84
C PHE A 21 2.45 -8.06 -5.26
N ARG A 22 1.52 -7.24 -5.74
CA ARG A 22 1.14 -7.23 -7.15
C ARG A 22 2.06 -6.30 -7.92
N GLU A 23 2.13 -6.52 -9.22
CA GLU A 23 2.67 -5.51 -10.11
C GLU A 23 1.82 -4.24 -10.02
N ARG A 24 2.50 -3.10 -9.94
CA ARG A 24 1.88 -1.78 -9.91
C ARG A 24 2.15 -1.08 -11.23
N LYS A 25 1.20 -0.24 -11.63
CA LYS A 25 1.35 0.62 -12.81
C LYS A 25 2.53 1.56 -12.59
N ASP A 26 3.17 1.96 -13.69
CA ASP A 26 4.20 2.98 -13.63
C ASP A 26 3.55 4.31 -13.19
N PRO A 27 3.99 4.92 -12.07
CA PRO A 27 3.49 6.21 -11.64
C PRO A 27 3.97 7.37 -12.53
N GLY A 28 4.82 7.12 -13.54
CA GLY A 28 5.39 8.13 -14.40
C GLY A 28 6.54 8.86 -13.70
N SER A 29 6.59 10.18 -13.82
CA SER A 29 7.64 10.99 -13.19
C SER A 29 7.44 11.07 -11.68
N ILE A 30 8.37 10.51 -10.91
CA ILE A 30 8.39 10.54 -9.45
C ILE A 30 9.71 11.11 -8.93
N PRO A 31 9.73 11.77 -7.76
CA PRO A 31 10.97 12.19 -7.14
C PRO A 31 11.84 10.95 -6.80
N PRO A 32 13.18 11.10 -6.75
CA PRO A 32 14.06 10.01 -6.34
C PRO A 32 13.78 9.58 -4.89
N PRO A 33 14.03 8.30 -4.53
CA PRO A 33 13.80 7.81 -3.18
C PRO A 33 14.70 8.56 -2.19
N SER A 34 14.08 9.15 -1.17
CA SER A 34 14.77 9.76 -0.04
C SER A 34 13.88 9.68 1.20
N LEU A 35 14.46 9.86 2.39
CA LEU A 35 13.69 9.82 3.63
C LEU A 35 12.59 10.89 3.65
N SER A 36 12.89 12.11 3.20
CA SER A 36 11.91 13.20 3.14
C SER A 36 10.81 12.92 2.12
N ALA A 37 11.15 12.44 0.93
CA ALA A 37 10.15 12.06 -0.07
C ALA A 37 9.22 10.95 0.44
N LEU A 38 9.77 9.94 1.13
CA LEU A 38 8.98 8.88 1.75
C LEU A 38 8.06 9.42 2.83
N GLN A 39 8.55 10.29 3.72
CA GLN A 39 7.75 10.90 4.76
C GLN A 39 6.60 11.72 4.19
N SER A 40 6.84 12.56 3.18
CA SER A 40 5.80 13.32 2.49
C SER A 40 4.75 12.40 1.87
N LEU A 41 5.17 11.38 1.11
CA LEU A 41 4.25 10.43 0.48
C LEU A 41 3.35 9.71 1.52
N MET A 42 3.96 9.20 2.59
CA MET A 42 3.23 8.47 3.63
C MET A 42 2.28 9.39 4.40
N TRP A 43 2.68 10.63 4.67
CA TRP A 43 1.84 11.64 5.32
C TRP A 43 0.62 11.98 4.46
N ASP A 44 0.84 12.28 3.18
CA ASP A 44 -0.19 12.80 2.29
C ASP A 44 -1.20 11.72 1.86
N LYS A 45 -0.74 10.47 1.70
CA LYS A 45 -1.54 9.41 1.05
C LYS A 45 -1.87 8.23 1.96
N VAL A 46 -1.11 8.03 3.04
CA VAL A 46 -1.24 6.87 3.96
C VAL A 46 -1.49 7.32 5.41
N GLY A 47 -1.78 8.61 5.60
CA GLY A 47 -2.09 9.24 6.88
C GLY A 47 -3.44 8.83 7.48
N MET A 48 -4.03 9.68 8.32
CA MET A 48 -5.24 9.34 9.08
C MET A 48 -6.45 9.04 8.18
N VAL A 49 -6.68 9.88 7.17
CA VAL A 49 -7.74 9.72 6.18
C VAL A 49 -7.13 9.20 4.89
N ARG A 50 -7.69 8.13 4.33
CA ARG A 50 -7.18 7.47 3.13
C ARG A 50 -8.29 7.33 2.10
N SER A 51 -7.92 7.33 0.82
CA SER A 51 -8.81 7.01 -0.30
C SER A 51 -8.16 5.96 -1.20
N GLY A 52 -8.96 5.25 -1.99
CA GLY A 52 -8.45 4.26 -2.94
C GLY A 52 -7.47 4.87 -3.94
N GLU A 53 -7.82 6.03 -4.50
CA GLU A 53 -6.96 6.78 -5.42
C GLU A 53 -5.60 7.11 -4.80
N GLY A 54 -5.57 7.73 -3.61
CA GLY A 54 -4.32 8.10 -2.96
C GLY A 54 -3.46 6.88 -2.60
N LEU A 55 -4.09 5.77 -2.22
CA LEU A 55 -3.40 4.53 -1.91
C LEU A 55 -2.88 3.83 -3.17
N GLU A 56 -3.58 3.90 -4.31
CA GLU A 56 -3.09 3.42 -5.60
C GLU A 56 -1.84 4.19 -6.06
N GLU A 57 -1.85 5.52 -5.91
CA GLU A 57 -0.68 6.35 -6.18
C GLU A 57 0.50 5.97 -5.28
N ALA A 58 0.27 5.92 -3.96
CA ALA A 58 1.33 5.61 -2.99
C ALA A 58 1.94 4.23 -3.24
N THR A 59 1.11 3.21 -3.47
CA THR A 59 1.61 1.86 -3.76
C THR A 59 2.41 1.80 -5.06
N SER A 60 2.03 2.58 -6.08
CA SER A 60 2.76 2.67 -7.35
C SER A 60 4.12 3.38 -7.20
N VAL A 61 4.18 4.50 -6.47
CA VAL A 61 5.44 5.20 -6.16
C VAL A 61 6.38 4.31 -5.35
N LEU A 62 5.89 3.69 -4.28
CA LEU A 62 6.68 2.80 -3.42
C LEU A 62 7.19 1.57 -4.18
N ALA A 63 6.37 0.99 -5.07
CA ALA A 63 6.80 -0.10 -5.93
C ALA A 63 7.90 0.32 -6.91
N SER A 64 7.81 1.54 -7.46
CA SER A 64 8.84 2.10 -8.35
C SER A 64 10.15 2.39 -7.60
N TRP A 65 10.09 2.99 -6.41
CA TRP A 65 11.27 3.19 -5.56
C TRP A 65 11.96 1.89 -5.16
N GLN A 66 11.22 0.83 -4.85
CA GLN A 66 11.85 -0.47 -4.55
C GLN A 66 12.61 -1.06 -5.74
N LYS A 67 12.21 -0.73 -6.98
CA LYS A 67 12.91 -1.19 -8.20
C LYS A 67 14.13 -0.33 -8.52
N THR A 68 14.09 0.96 -8.18
CA THR A 68 15.09 1.95 -8.61
C THR A 68 16.10 2.33 -7.52
N ILE A 69 15.80 2.06 -6.25
CA ILE A 69 16.74 2.33 -5.15
C ILE A 69 18.02 1.52 -5.33
N GLU A 70 19.16 2.18 -5.15
CA GLU A 70 20.46 1.53 -5.22
C GLU A 70 20.63 0.46 -4.14
N LYS A 71 21.49 -0.53 -4.42
CA LYS A 71 21.81 -1.55 -3.43
C LYS A 71 22.45 -0.89 -2.21
N PRO A 72 21.89 -1.07 -1.00
CA PRO A 72 22.40 -0.40 0.19
C PRO A 72 23.81 -0.88 0.55
N SER A 73 24.65 0.06 0.98
CA SER A 73 26.06 -0.15 1.30
C SER A 73 26.47 0.39 2.68
N ASP A 74 25.60 1.18 3.30
CA ASP A 74 25.79 1.80 4.61
C ASP A 74 24.49 1.78 5.42
N ARG A 75 24.59 2.13 6.70
CA ARG A 75 23.42 2.09 7.60
C ARG A 75 22.24 2.94 7.09
N PRO A 76 22.40 4.22 6.69
CA PRO A 76 21.29 5.02 6.18
C PRO A 76 20.60 4.45 4.94
N SER A 77 21.37 3.87 4.00
CA SER A 77 20.77 3.24 2.82
C SER A 77 19.98 1.98 3.18
N TYR A 78 20.47 1.14 4.11
CA TYR A 78 19.69 0.01 4.62
C TYR A 78 18.40 0.46 5.33
N GLU A 79 18.48 1.51 6.15
CA GLU A 79 17.32 2.08 6.82
C GLU A 79 16.28 2.58 5.81
N LEU A 80 16.70 3.32 4.77
CA LEU A 80 15.80 3.79 3.73
C LEU A 80 15.16 2.65 2.94
N SER A 81 15.93 1.63 2.53
CA SER A 81 15.37 0.45 1.83
C SER A 81 14.33 -0.28 2.68
N ASN A 82 14.59 -0.44 3.98
CA ASN A 82 13.65 -1.07 4.91
C ASN A 82 12.39 -0.23 5.11
N LEU A 83 12.53 1.09 5.26
CA LEU A 83 11.40 2.01 5.42
C LEU A 83 10.50 2.01 4.17
N ILE A 84 11.08 1.98 2.97
CA ILE A 84 10.31 1.88 1.72
C ILE A 84 9.55 0.55 1.67
N LEU A 85 10.17 -0.58 2.06
CA LEU A 85 9.50 -1.88 2.12
C LEU A 85 8.32 -1.87 3.10
N VAL A 86 8.52 -1.37 4.31
CA VAL A 86 7.46 -1.29 5.33
C VAL A 86 6.35 -0.34 4.87
N GLY A 87 6.71 0.82 4.32
CA GLY A 87 5.76 1.77 3.75
C GLY A 87 4.89 1.12 2.67
N ARG A 88 5.50 0.32 1.78
CA ARG A 88 4.75 -0.43 0.76
C ARG A 88 3.80 -1.45 1.38
N LEU A 89 4.25 -2.25 2.34
CA LEU A 89 3.38 -3.21 3.04
C LEU A 89 2.16 -2.52 3.68
N MET A 90 2.37 -1.35 4.31
CA MET A 90 1.30 -0.57 4.90
C MET A 90 0.31 -0.05 3.85
N ALA A 91 0.80 0.58 2.78
CA ALA A 91 -0.03 1.14 1.73
C ALA A 91 -0.82 0.05 0.98
N GLU A 92 -0.18 -1.09 0.70
CA GLU A 92 -0.81 -2.25 0.06
C GLU A 92 -1.91 -2.84 0.96
N ALA A 93 -1.64 -3.03 2.26
CA ALA A 93 -2.63 -3.51 3.23
C ALA A 93 -3.83 -2.55 3.33
N ALA A 94 -3.56 -1.25 3.39
CA ALA A 94 -4.60 -0.22 3.47
C ALA A 94 -5.42 -0.12 2.19
N LEU A 95 -4.81 -0.37 1.02
CA LEU A 95 -5.53 -0.41 -0.25
C LEU A 95 -6.46 -1.63 -0.31
N ILE A 96 -5.94 -2.81 0.04
CA ILE A 96 -6.68 -4.07 0.05
C ILE A 96 -7.88 -3.99 1.00
N ARG A 97 -7.73 -3.36 2.17
CA ARG A 97 -8.77 -3.25 3.19
C ARG A 97 -9.81 -2.16 2.87
N GLU A 98 -10.81 -2.56 2.11
CA GLU A 98 -12.00 -1.75 1.78
C GLU A 98 -13.04 -1.77 2.92
N GLU A 99 -12.71 -1.14 4.06
CA GLU A 99 -13.60 -0.77 5.17
C GLU A 99 -12.94 0.32 6.02
N SER A 100 -13.63 0.78 7.05
CA SER A 100 -13.04 1.55 8.16
C SER A 100 -13.23 0.87 9.51
N ARG A 101 -12.15 0.78 10.29
CA ARG A 101 -12.12 0.15 11.62
C ARG A 101 -10.93 0.64 12.44
N GLY A 102 -11.19 1.17 13.63
CA GLY A 102 -10.13 1.68 14.52
C GLY A 102 -9.33 2.80 13.86
N ALA A 103 -7.99 2.68 13.85
CA ALA A 103 -7.10 3.68 13.22
C ALA A 103 -7.04 3.61 11.68
N HIS A 104 -7.68 2.62 11.07
CA HIS A 104 -7.82 2.52 9.61
C HIS A 104 -9.12 3.16 9.17
N PHE A 105 -9.05 4.37 8.61
CA PHE A 105 -10.20 5.06 8.02
C PHE A 105 -10.00 5.26 6.51
N ARG A 106 -11.00 4.83 5.73
CA ARG A 106 -11.12 4.97 4.28
C ARG A 106 -12.34 5.83 3.96
N SER A 107 -12.14 7.01 3.39
CA SER A 107 -13.25 7.94 3.08
C SER A 107 -14.23 7.39 2.05
N ASP A 108 -13.75 6.52 1.17
CA ASP A 108 -14.53 5.79 0.17
C ASP A 108 -15.13 4.46 0.69
N PHE A 109 -14.76 4.04 1.90
CA PHE A 109 -15.33 2.90 2.62
C PHE A 109 -15.49 3.22 4.12
N PRO A 110 -16.38 4.16 4.50
CA PRO A 110 -16.44 4.71 5.86
C PRO A 110 -16.97 3.75 6.91
N GLU A 111 -17.64 2.68 6.50
CA GLU A 111 -18.28 1.71 7.41
C GLU A 111 -17.43 0.45 7.61
N PRO A 112 -17.52 -0.21 8.78
CA PRO A 112 -16.93 -1.53 8.99
C PRO A 112 -17.67 -2.60 8.19
N SER A 113 -16.95 -3.66 7.78
CA SER A 113 -17.49 -4.80 7.05
C SER A 113 -17.08 -6.14 7.69
N PRO A 114 -18.02 -7.09 7.88
CA PRO A 114 -17.71 -8.41 8.46
C PRO A 114 -16.61 -9.20 7.74
N GLN A 115 -16.47 -9.05 6.41
CA GLN A 115 -15.45 -9.73 5.61
C GLN A 115 -14.01 -9.37 6.01
N TRP A 116 -13.83 -8.25 6.70
CA TRP A 116 -12.55 -7.72 7.13
C TRP A 116 -12.26 -7.96 8.63
N GLN A 117 -13.10 -8.72 9.33
CA GLN A 117 -12.81 -9.21 10.69
C GLN A 117 -11.76 -10.35 10.67
N ARG A 118 -10.59 -10.04 10.11
CA ARG A 118 -9.46 -10.93 9.88
C ARG A 118 -8.17 -10.12 9.75
N HIS A 119 -7.05 -10.80 9.87
CA HIS A 119 -5.73 -10.22 9.65
C HIS A 119 -5.34 -10.25 8.17
N ILE A 120 -4.53 -9.26 7.77
CA ILE A 120 -3.86 -9.24 6.46
C ILE A 120 -2.43 -9.69 6.69
N VAL A 121 -2.05 -10.81 6.08
CA VAL A 121 -0.71 -11.38 6.22
C VAL A 121 -0.03 -11.40 4.87
N PHE A 122 1.09 -10.68 4.74
CA PHE A 122 1.92 -10.73 3.55
C PHE A 122 2.97 -11.83 3.66
N ARG A 123 3.25 -12.49 2.55
CA ARG A 123 4.41 -13.36 2.38
C ARG A 123 5.28 -12.85 1.25
N LYS A 124 6.58 -13.09 1.37
CA LYS A 124 7.49 -12.97 0.23
C LYS A 124 7.22 -14.16 -0.69
N ALA A 125 7.14 -13.92 -2.00
CA ALA A 125 7.17 -15.01 -2.96
C ALA A 125 8.55 -15.69 -2.89
N ASP A 126 8.56 -17.02 -3.00
CA ASP A 126 9.78 -17.83 -3.03
C ASP A 126 10.65 -17.48 -4.25
#